data_AF-A0A7W0CF40-F1
#
_entry.id   AF-A0A7W0CF40-F1
#
_cell.length_a   1.000
_cell.length_b   1.000
_cell.length_c   1.000
_cell.angle_alpha   90.00
_cell.angle_beta   90.00
_cell.angle_gamma   90.00
#
_symmetry.space_group_name_H-M   'P 1'
#
loop_
_entity.id
_entity.type
_entity.pdbx_description
1 polymer ?
#
loop_
_entity_poly.entity_id
_entity_poly.type
_entity_poly.pdbx_seq_one_letter_code
_entity_poly.pdbx_strand_id
1 'polypeptide(L)'
;MAEAVIEDVVIAVNEVATNAVTHGEHHTAHLRLWIEDGSLLVEVHDTGSWTPPEDRRPGPYATSGMGLWVARLLATEISFTSGSEGSAVTMRFAGKG
;
A
#
# COMPACT_ATOMS: atom_id res chain seq x y z
N MET A 1 21.18 -5.92 -0.84
CA MET A 1 20.14 -6.98 -0.86
C MET A 1 19.02 -6.67 0.12
N ALA A 2 19.24 -6.77 1.44
CA ALA A 2 18.23 -6.37 2.44
C ALA A 2 17.88 -4.87 2.39
N GLU A 3 18.87 -4.01 2.14
CA GLU A 3 18.70 -2.55 2.07
C GLU A 3 17.75 -2.10 0.94
N ALA A 4 17.83 -2.75 -0.23
CA ALA A 4 16.90 -2.50 -1.33
C ALA A 4 15.47 -2.92 -1.00
N VAL A 5 15.28 -4.02 -0.26
CA VAL A 5 13.95 -4.44 0.19
C VAL A 5 13.39 -3.46 1.22
N ILE A 6 14.23 -2.92 2.11
CA ILE A 6 13.81 -1.89 3.07
C ILE A 6 13.38 -0.62 2.33
N GLU A 7 14.12 -0.18 1.32
CA GLU A 7 13.75 0.97 0.50
C GLU A 7 12.43 0.74 -0.25
N ASP A 8 12.26 -0.43 -0.88
CA ASP A 8 11.02 -0.85 -1.54
C ASP A 8 9.81 -0.79 -0.57
N VAL A 9 9.99 -1.30 0.65
CA VAL A 9 8.97 -1.27 1.71
C VAL A 9 8.65 0.17 2.12
N VAL A 10 9.64 0.99 2.40
CA VAL A 10 9.43 2.38 2.86
C VAL A 10 8.69 3.20 1.81
N ILE A 11 9.07 3.09 0.54
CA ILE A 11 8.40 3.81 -0.55
C ILE A 11 6.95 3.33 -0.67
N ALA A 12 6.71 2.03 -0.76
CA ALA A 12 5.37 1.49 -0.93
C ALA A 12 4.44 1.84 0.25
N VAL A 13 4.93 1.76 1.48
CA VAL A 13 4.17 2.15 2.69
C VAL A 13 3.88 3.65 2.69
N ASN A 14 4.84 4.50 2.32
CA ASN A 14 4.62 5.93 2.23
C ASN A 14 3.52 6.28 1.23
N GLU A 15 3.53 5.67 0.04
CA GLU A 15 2.51 5.91 -0.98
C GLU A 15 1.11 5.48 -0.53
N VAL A 16 0.99 4.29 0.07
CA VAL A 16 -0.31 3.78 0.54
C VAL A 16 -0.81 4.56 1.75
N ALA A 17 0.05 4.88 2.72
CA ALA A 17 -0.31 5.69 3.88
C ALA A 17 -0.71 7.11 3.49
N THR A 18 0.01 7.72 2.53
CA THR A 18 -0.34 9.05 2.00
C THR A 18 -1.72 9.01 1.34
N ASN A 19 -2.03 7.96 0.56
CA ASN A 19 -3.35 7.80 -0.03
C ASN A 19 -4.44 7.67 1.06
N ALA A 20 -4.23 6.82 2.07
CA ALA A 20 -5.19 6.62 3.14
C ALA A 20 -5.45 7.90 3.96
N VAL A 21 -4.41 8.68 4.27
CA VAL A 21 -4.57 9.95 5.02
C VAL A 21 -5.16 11.07 4.15
N THR A 22 -4.76 11.15 2.88
CA THR A 22 -5.20 12.21 1.96
C THR A 22 -6.64 12.02 1.49
N HIS A 23 -7.03 10.76 1.24
CA HIS A 23 -8.31 10.41 0.64
C HIS A 23 -9.28 9.69 1.60
N GLY A 24 -8.81 9.19 2.75
CA GLY A 24 -9.66 8.58 3.76
C GLY A 24 -10.54 9.61 4.48
N GLU A 25 -11.71 9.17 4.93
CA GLU A 25 -12.77 10.04 5.46
C GLU A 25 -12.37 10.80 6.74
N HIS A 26 -11.45 10.25 7.54
CA HIS A 26 -11.08 10.79 8.85
C HIS A 26 -9.63 11.25 8.95
N HIS A 27 -8.90 11.32 7.83
CA HIS A 27 -7.47 11.68 7.77
C HIS A 27 -6.58 10.90 8.75
N THR A 28 -7.04 9.73 9.18
CA THR A 28 -6.37 8.85 10.13
C THR A 28 -6.29 7.48 9.49
N ALA A 29 -5.09 6.89 9.51
CA ALA A 29 -4.85 5.55 9.05
C ALA A 29 -4.06 4.78 10.12
N HIS A 30 -4.35 3.49 10.26
CA HIS A 30 -3.66 2.56 11.12
C HIS A 30 -2.72 1.70 10.29
N LEU A 31 -1.52 1.47 10.82
CA LEU A 31 -0.50 0.64 10.20
C LEU A 31 -0.27 -0.60 11.06
N ARG A 32 -0.32 -1.78 10.43
CA ARG A 32 0.00 -3.06 11.07
C ARG A 32 1.07 -3.78 10.27
N LEU A 33 2.09 -4.29 10.96
CA LEU A 33 3.17 -5.06 10.35
C LEU A 33 3.29 -6.41 11.05
N TRP A 34 3.45 -7.47 10.28
CA TRP A 34 3.71 -8.81 10.80
C TRP A 34 4.50 -9.65 9.80
N ILE A 35 5.07 -10.76 10.28
CA ILE A 35 5.75 -11.73 9.43
C ILE A 35 4.84 -12.94 9.24
N GLU A 36 4.68 -13.38 8.00
CA GLU A 36 3.96 -14.60 7.62
C GLU A 36 4.74 -15.32 6.53
N ASP A 37 4.99 -16.62 6.70
CA ASP A 37 5.77 -17.46 5.79
C ASP A 37 7.07 -16.81 5.29
N GLY A 38 7.81 -16.17 6.20
CA GLY A 38 9.09 -15.52 5.91
C GLY A 38 8.99 -14.23 5.08
N SER A 39 7.79 -13.69 4.88
CA SER A 39 7.55 -12.42 4.20
C SER A 39 7.08 -11.36 5.19
N LEU A 40 7.45 -10.10 4.96
CA LEU A 40 6.89 -8.97 5.68
C LEU A 40 5.54 -8.60 5.05
N LEU A 41 4.50 -8.56 5.88
CA LEU A 41 3.21 -8.00 5.50
C LEU A 41 3.03 -6.64 6.15
N VAL A 42 2.54 -5.69 5.38
CA VAL A 42 2.21 -4.34 5.83
C VAL A 42 0.78 -4.03 5.42
N GLU A 43 -0.07 -3.78 6.40
CA GLU A 43 -1.46 -3.39 6.21
C GLU A 43 -1.64 -1.93 6.61
N VAL A 44 -2.21 -1.16 5.71
CA VAL A 44 -2.69 0.21 5.97
C VAL A 44 -4.21 0.15 5.95
N HIS A 45 -4.83 0.47 7.09
CA HIS A 45 -6.28 0.46 7.30
C HIS A 45 -6.77 1.88 7.59
N ASP A 46 -7.88 2.28 6.96
CA ASP A 46 -8.63 3.47 7.33
C ASP A 46 -10.08 3.09 7.65
N THR A 47 -10.75 3.89 8.49
CA THR A 47 -12.14 3.63 8.89
C THR A 47 -13.17 4.16 7.89
N GLY A 48 -12.74 4.62 6.71
CA GLY A 48 -13.60 5.18 5.67
C GLY A 48 -13.92 4.17 4.57
N SER A 49 -14.75 4.59 3.63
CA SER A 49 -15.17 3.77 2.48
C SER A 49 -14.23 3.89 1.28
N TRP A 50 -12.99 4.38 1.47
CA TRP A 50 -12.07 4.64 0.37
C TRP A 50 -11.81 3.36 -0.41
N THR A 51 -12.30 3.32 -1.65
CA THR A 51 -12.06 2.20 -2.55
C THR A 51 -10.89 2.57 -3.44
N PRO A 52 -9.77 1.84 -3.39
CA PRO A 52 -8.63 2.12 -4.25
C PRO A 52 -9.04 2.04 -5.71
N PRO A 53 -8.56 2.95 -6.56
CA PRO A 53 -8.85 2.88 -7.98
C PRO A 53 -8.32 1.56 -8.58
N GLU A 54 -9.04 1.05 -9.59
CA GLU A 54 -8.62 -0.12 -10.37
C GLU A 54 -7.16 0.02 -10.85
N ASP A 55 -6.51 -1.12 -11.11
CA ASP A 55 -5.10 -1.19 -11.53
C ASP A 55 -4.86 -0.43 -12.85
N ARG A 56 -4.65 0.88 -12.72
CA ARG A 56 -4.50 1.79 -13.85
C ARG A 56 -3.09 2.32 -13.85
N ARG A 57 -2.33 1.90 -14.86
CA ARG A 57 -1.05 2.54 -15.16
C ARG A 57 -1.28 4.05 -15.37
N PRO A 58 -0.54 4.91 -14.66
CA PRO A 58 -0.58 6.34 -14.91
C PRO A 58 -0.26 6.63 -16.40
N GLY A 59 -0.90 7.66 -16.95
CA GLY A 59 -0.58 8.10 -18.31
C GLY A 59 0.86 8.63 -18.40
N PRO A 60 1.44 8.73 -19.60
CA PRO A 60 2.85 9.11 -19.79
C PRO A 60 3.22 10.50 -19.27
N TYR A 61 2.23 11.36 -19.01
CA TYR A 61 2.40 12.72 -18.48
C TYR A 61 1.65 12.94 -17.16
N ALA A 62 1.29 11.87 -16.46
CA ALA A 62 0.64 11.98 -15.16
C ALA A 62 1.60 12.58 -14.12
N THR A 63 1.17 13.67 -13.48
CA THR A 63 1.93 14.34 -12.41
C THR A 63 1.44 13.96 -11.01
N SER A 64 0.40 13.13 -10.91
CA SER A 64 -0.20 12.65 -9.67
C SER A 64 -0.89 11.30 -9.89
N GLY A 65 -1.29 10.62 -8.81
CA GLY A 65 -1.99 9.33 -8.87
C GLY A 65 -1.09 8.14 -9.21
N MET A 66 0.23 8.26 -9.01
CA MET A 66 1.19 7.18 -9.27
C MET A 66 1.41 6.28 -8.06
N GLY A 67 1.08 6.75 -6.85
CA GLY A 67 1.50 6.08 -5.61
C GLY A 67 1.06 4.62 -5.50
N LEU A 68 -0.21 4.34 -5.81
CA LEU A 68 -0.70 2.96 -5.77
C LEU A 68 -0.08 2.08 -6.86
N TRP A 69 0.24 2.66 -8.01
CA TRP A 69 0.96 1.95 -9.08
C TRP A 69 2.40 1.64 -8.68
N VAL A 70 3.10 2.57 -8.05
CA VAL A 70 4.44 2.35 -7.50
C VAL A 70 4.41 1.24 -6.44
N ALA A 71 3.47 1.30 -5.50
CA ALA A 71 3.31 0.26 -4.48
C ALA A 71 3.09 -1.14 -5.08
N ARG A 72 2.32 -1.25 -6.18
CA ARG A 72 2.13 -2.51 -6.92
C ARG A 72 3.41 -3.05 -7.56
N LEU A 73 4.33 -2.18 -7.98
CA LEU A 73 5.60 -2.61 -8.58
C LEU A 73 6.61 -3.10 -7.54
N LEU A 74 6.56 -2.51 -6.35
CA LEU A 74 7.52 -2.77 -5.27
C LEU A 74 7.12 -3.97 -4.40
N ALA A 75 5.82 -4.12 -4.12
CA ALA A 75 5.30 -5.26 -3.37
C ALA A 75 5.31 -6.53 -4.23
N THR A 76 5.58 -7.67 -3.60
CA THR A 76 5.42 -8.99 -4.25
C THR A 76 3.95 -9.29 -4.50
N GLU A 77 3.11 -8.95 -3.53
CA GLU A 77 1.65 -9.06 -3.63
C GLU A 77 1.01 -7.84 -2.97
N ILE A 78 -0.16 -7.44 -3.48
CA ILE A 78 -0.95 -6.37 -2.90
C ILE A 78 -2.43 -6.70 -3.03
N SER A 79 -3.15 -6.61 -1.92
CA SER A 79 -4.58 -6.91 -1.83
C SER A 79 -5.34 -5.76 -1.20
N PHE A 80 -6.63 -5.71 -1.52
CA PHE A 80 -7.53 -4.64 -1.13
C PHE A 80 -8.77 -5.26 -0.51
N THR A 81 -9.15 -4.74 0.64
CA THR A 81 -10.38 -5.11 1.32
C THR A 81 -11.16 -3.83 1.64
N SER A 82 -12.47 -3.86 1.44
CA SER A 82 -13.37 -2.76 1.78
C SER A 82 -14.64 -3.35 2.38
N GLY A 83 -15.11 -2.77 3.48
CA GLY A 83 -16.29 -3.25 4.20
C GLY A 83 -16.86 -2.18 5.14
N SER A 84 -17.83 -2.57 5.97
CA SER A 84 -18.46 -1.64 6.94
C SER A 84 -17.50 -1.08 7.98
N GLU A 85 -16.41 -1.79 8.26
CA GLU A 85 -15.37 -1.40 9.22
C GLU A 85 -14.23 -0.59 8.57
N GLY A 86 -14.40 -0.21 7.31
CA GLY A 86 -13.45 0.59 6.55
C GLY A 86 -12.76 -0.17 5.42
N SER A 87 -11.63 0.37 4.98
CA SER A 87 -10.82 -0.18 3.89
C SER A 87 -9.40 -0.47 4.34
N ALA A 88 -8.81 -1.53 3.79
CA ALA A 88 -7.41 -1.86 4.02
C ALA A 88 -6.69 -2.27 2.74
N VAL A 89 -5.44 -1.83 2.65
CA VAL A 89 -4.46 -2.27 1.65
C VAL A 89 -3.41 -3.11 2.37
N THR A 90 -3.24 -4.36 1.95
CA THR A 90 -2.19 -5.24 2.47
C THR A 90 -1.13 -5.47 1.40
N MET A 91 0.13 -5.21 1.73
CA MET A 91 1.28 -5.42 0.86
C MET A 91 2.18 -6.50 1.43
N ARG A 92 2.61 -7.44 0.59
CA ARG A 92 3.55 -8.50 0.94
C ARG A 92 4.91 -8.22 0.30
N PHE A 93 5.97 -8.34 1.09
CA PHE A 93 7.35 -8.25 0.63
C PHE A 93 8.09 -9.53 1.00
N ALA A 94 8.34 -10.37 0.00
CA ALA A 94 9.18 -11.54 0.17
C ALA A 94 10.66 -11.11 0.28
N GLY A 95 11.44 -11.81 1.11
CA GLY A 95 12.88 -11.68 1.07
C GLY A 95 13.39 -12.00 -0.34
N LYS A 96 14.11 -11.07 -0.97
CA LYS A 96 14.81 -11.34 -2.23
C LYS A 96 16.00 -12.25 -1.89
N GLY A 97 15.84 -13.54 -2.18
CA GLY A 97 16.89 -14.56 -2.02
C GLY A 97 18.14 -14.28 -2.83
#